data_AF-A0A5B9MJN3-F1
#
_entry.id   AF-A0A5B9MJN3-F1
#
_cell.length_a   1.000
_cell.length_b   1.000
_cell.length_c   1.000
_cell.angle_alpha   90.00
_cell.angle_beta   90.00
_cell.angle_gamma   90.00
#
_symmetry.space_group_name_H-M   'P 1'
#
loop_
_entity.id
_entity.type
_entity.pdbx_description
1 polymer ?
#
loop_
_entity_poly.entity_id
_entity_poly.type
_entity_poly.pdbx_seq_one_letter_code
_entity_poly.pdbx_strand_id
1 'polypeptide(L)'
;MDDFDSDPPGLCDRCLKELIGGRGEFYEIDIHATVDSSPPILDSPATLDPDEMDAEWGRVIKQLESTPQVDAENQVHCRRRILLCAPCFQIWIENPAGGE
;
A
#
# COMPACT_ATOMS: atom_id res chain seq x y z
N MET A 1 3.57 -14.02 -37.08
CA MET A 1 3.50 -15.12 -36.11
C MET A 1 4.35 -14.68 -34.95
N ASP A 2 3.63 -14.09 -34.00
CA ASP A 2 3.92 -13.81 -32.59
C ASP A 2 5.39 -13.63 -32.19
N ASP A 3 5.80 -12.37 -32.19
CA ASP A 3 6.82 -11.85 -31.27
C ASP A 3 6.31 -12.12 -29.86
N PHE A 4 6.75 -13.24 -29.26
CA PHE A 4 6.64 -13.43 -27.80
C PHE A 4 7.62 -12.44 -27.18
N ASP A 5 7.14 -11.21 -27.01
CA ASP A 5 7.76 -10.16 -26.20
C ASP A 5 8.08 -10.81 -24.86
N SER A 6 9.33 -11.23 -24.68
CA SER A 6 9.76 -11.91 -23.49
C SER A 6 9.85 -10.84 -22.42
N ASP A 7 8.79 -10.73 -21.62
CA ASP A 7 8.76 -9.86 -20.44
C ASP A 7 10.10 -10.03 -19.70
N PRO A 8 10.82 -8.92 -19.41
CA PRO A 8 12.15 -8.99 -18.82
C PRO A 8 12.11 -9.85 -17.55
N PRO A 9 13.14 -10.67 -17.29
CA PRO A 9 13.13 -11.58 -16.15
C PRO A 9 12.89 -10.78 -14.87
N GLY A 10 11.78 -11.07 -14.19
CA GLY A 10 11.47 -10.48 -12.89
C GLY A 10 12.40 -11.06 -11.83
N LEU A 11 12.64 -10.32 -10.75
CA LEU A 11 13.29 -10.89 -9.57
C LEU A 11 12.23 -11.14 -8.50
N CYS A 12 12.37 -12.23 -7.76
CA CYS A 12 11.60 -12.44 -6.55
C CYS A 12 11.93 -11.34 -5.54
N ASP A 13 10.93 -10.56 -5.13
CA ASP A 13 11.14 -9.42 -4.21
C ASP A 13 11.64 -9.85 -2.83
N ARG A 14 11.50 -11.14 -2.48
CA ARG A 14 11.95 -11.68 -1.19
C ARG A 14 13.34 -12.29 -1.21
N CYS A 15 13.66 -13.10 -2.24
CA CYS A 15 14.91 -13.87 -2.27
C CYS A 15 15.80 -13.57 -3.48
N LEU A 16 15.41 -12.60 -4.32
CA LEU A 16 16.12 -12.17 -5.52
C LEU A 16 16.35 -13.28 -6.56
N LYS A 17 15.64 -14.41 -6.44
CA LYS A 17 15.65 -15.47 -7.46
C LYS A 17 15.07 -14.93 -8.77
N GLU A 18 15.75 -15.22 -9.88
CA GLU A 18 15.26 -14.91 -11.23
C GLU A 18 13.93 -15.64 -11.52
N LEU A 19 12.99 -14.90 -12.10
CA LEU A 19 11.63 -15.32 -12.44
C LEU A 19 11.44 -15.22 -13.94
N ILE A 20 11.09 -16.34 -14.57
CA ILE A 20 10.92 -16.43 -16.02
C ILE A 20 9.43 -16.49 -16.35
N GLY A 21 8.97 -15.52 -17.14
CA GLY A 21 7.61 -15.44 -17.64
C GLY A 21 7.20 -16.64 -18.51
N GLY A 22 5.89 -16.91 -18.61
CA GLY A 22 5.33 -17.89 -19.53
C GLY A 22 5.37 -19.35 -19.08
N ARG A 23 5.91 -19.66 -17.89
CA ARG A 23 6.00 -21.04 -17.35
C ARG A 23 5.18 -21.30 -16.10
N GLY A 24 4.54 -20.26 -15.54
CA GLY A 24 3.76 -20.37 -14.29
C GLY A 24 4.63 -20.61 -13.04
N GLU A 25 5.90 -20.19 -13.06
CA GLU A 25 6.89 -20.49 -12.01
C GLU A 25 6.88 -19.50 -10.82
N PHE A 26 6.08 -18.44 -10.91
CA PHE A 26 6.00 -17.39 -9.91
C PHE A 26 4.59 -16.80 -9.81
N TYR A 27 4.37 -16.08 -8.72
CA TYR A 27 3.14 -15.38 -8.42
C TYR A 27 3.36 -13.88 -8.55
N GLU A 28 2.41 -13.23 -9.20
CA GLU A 28 2.26 -11.77 -9.19
C GLU A 28 1.15 -11.41 -8.22
N ILE A 29 1.47 -10.53 -7.27
CA ILE A 29 0.57 -10.10 -6.22
C ILE A 29 0.33 -8.60 -6.39
N ASP A 30 -0.91 -8.22 -6.64
CA ASP A 30 -1.39 -6.86 -6.61
C ASP A 30 -2.07 -6.58 -5.26
N ILE A 31 -1.46 -5.72 -4.45
CA ILE A 31 -2.02 -5.26 -3.18
C ILE A 31 -2.68 -3.92 -3.40
N HIS A 32 -3.99 -3.86 -3.16
CA HIS A 32 -4.77 -2.63 -3.19
C HIS A 32 -5.28 -2.37 -1.77
N ALA A 33 -4.86 -1.25 -1.19
CA ALA A 33 -5.35 -0.78 0.10
C ALA A 33 -5.95 0.61 -0.07
N THR A 34 -7.09 0.83 0.58
CA THR A 34 -7.75 2.14 0.63
C THR A 34 -8.13 2.40 2.07
N VAL A 35 -7.80 3.59 2.56
CA VAL A 35 -8.19 4.01 3.90
C VAL A 35 -9.71 4.14 3.97
N ASP A 36 -10.28 3.72 5.11
CA ASP A 36 -11.69 3.92 5.38
C ASP A 36 -12.01 5.42 5.37
N SER A 37 -13.01 5.78 4.55
CA SER A 37 -13.47 7.17 4.40
C SER A 37 -14.63 7.50 5.34
N SER A 38 -15.00 6.58 6.23
CA SER A 38 -16.02 6.83 7.23
C SER A 38 -15.60 7.98 8.16
N PRO A 39 -16.53 8.87 8.56
CA PRO A 39 -16.22 9.92 9.52
C PRO A 39 -15.72 9.31 10.84
N PRO A 40 -14.73 9.96 11.50
CA PRO A 40 -14.26 9.46 12.79
C PRO A 40 -15.42 9.42 13.79
N ILE A 41 -15.48 8.34 14.57
CA ILE A 41 -16.41 8.24 15.69
C ILE A 41 -15.88 9.16 16.80
N LEU A 42 -16.64 10.21 17.12
CA LEU A 42 -16.31 11.10 18.23
C LEU A 42 -16.86 10.49 19.52
N ASP A 43 -15.99 9.84 20.30
CA ASP A 43 -16.33 9.11 21.53
C ASP A 43 -16.80 10.00 22.70
N SER A 44 -17.00 11.31 22.48
CA SER A 44 -17.53 12.20 23.51
C SER A 44 -18.39 13.31 22.92
N PRO A 45 -19.55 13.62 23.52
CA PRO A 45 -20.15 14.94 23.42
C PRO A 45 -19.34 15.90 24.31
N ALA A 46 -18.03 15.98 24.09
CA ALA A 46 -17.22 17.00 24.71
C ALA A 46 -17.44 18.26 23.91
N THR A 47 -18.07 19.25 24.54
CA THR A 47 -17.97 20.67 24.18
C THR A 47 -16.49 21.02 24.10
N LEU A 48 -15.86 20.74 22.97
CA LEU A 48 -14.61 21.37 22.59
C LEU A 48 -14.93 22.86 22.44
N ASP A 49 -14.10 23.70 23.04
CA ASP A 49 -14.17 25.14 22.79
C ASP A 49 -14.02 25.35 21.27
N PRO A 50 -14.95 26.07 20.61
CA PRO A 50 -14.84 26.36 19.18
C PRO A 50 -13.46 26.89 18.77
N ASP A 51 -12.83 27.70 19.63
CA ASP A 51 -11.51 28.29 19.36
C ASP A 51 -10.39 27.23 19.37
N GLU A 52 -10.47 26.24 20.27
CA GLU A 52 -9.53 25.11 20.32
C GLU A 52 -9.71 24.18 19.11
N MET A 53 -10.97 23.95 18.73
CA MET A 53 -11.30 23.15 17.56
C MET A 53 -10.75 23.79 16.29
N ASP A 54 -10.98 25.09 16.07
CA ASP A 54 -10.45 25.83 14.91
C ASP A 54 -8.92 25.84 14.88
N ALA A 55 -8.26 25.92 16.03
CA ALA A 55 -6.80 25.85 16.13
C ALA A 55 -6.26 24.47 15.70
N GLU A 56 -6.89 23.38 16.14
CA GLU A 56 -6.48 22.02 15.74
C GLU A 56 -6.76 21.74 14.26
N TRP A 57 -7.93 22.16 13.74
CA TRP A 57 -8.21 22.10 12.30
C TRP A 57 -7.17 22.88 11.49
N GLY A 58 -6.82 24.08 11.92
CA GLY A 58 -5.78 24.89 11.27
C GLY A 58 -4.42 24.20 11.24
N ARG A 59 -4.04 23.47 12.29
CA ARG A 59 -2.79 22.67 12.31
C ARG A 59 -2.84 21.52 11.31
N VAL A 60 -3.93 20.77 11.28
CA VAL A 60 -4.11 19.65 10.35
C VAL A 60 -4.10 20.13 8.90
N ILE A 61 -4.82 21.21 8.59
CA ILE A 61 -4.84 21.79 7.24
C ILE A 61 -3.44 22.22 6.81
N LYS A 62 -2.71 22.94 7.68
CA LYS A 62 -1.35 23.39 7.37
C LYS A 62 -0.39 22.21 7.16
N GLN A 63 -0.56 21.12 7.91
CA GLN A 63 0.22 19.91 7.71
C GLN A 63 -0.08 19.28 6.34
N LEU A 64 -1.36 19.20 5.95
CA LEU A 64 -1.77 18.68 4.65
C LEU A 64 -1.25 19.55 3.50
N GLU A 65 -1.31 20.87 3.60
CA GLU A 65 -0.77 21.80 2.61
C GLU A 65 0.74 21.64 2.41
N SER A 66 1.47 21.26 3.46
CA SER A 66 2.91 21.02 3.41
C SER A 66 3.29 19.60 2.97
N THR A 67 2.33 18.70 2.86
CA THR A 67 2.56 17.30 2.47
C THR A 67 2.62 17.20 0.95
N PRO A 68 3.67 16.60 0.36
CA PRO A 68 3.71 16.36 -1.08
C PRO A 68 2.49 15.55 -1.53
N GLN A 69 1.90 15.93 -2.68
CA GLN A 69 0.70 15.29 -3.21
C GLN A 69 0.83 13.76 -3.31
N VAL A 70 1.98 13.27 -3.75
CA VAL A 70 2.26 11.83 -3.86
C VAL A 70 2.22 11.12 -2.51
N ASP A 71 2.64 11.78 -1.44
CA ASP A 71 2.64 11.22 -0.10
C ASP A 71 1.24 11.27 0.52
N ALA A 72 0.46 12.32 0.23
CA ALA A 72 -0.93 12.42 0.64
C ALA A 72 -1.81 11.38 -0.08
N GLU A 73 -1.59 11.15 -1.37
CA GLU A 73 -2.29 10.11 -2.14
C GLU A 73 -1.95 8.71 -1.63
N ASN A 74 -0.67 8.44 -1.33
CA ASN A 74 -0.23 7.17 -0.75
C ASN A 74 -0.82 6.90 0.65
N GLN A 75 -1.19 7.95 1.40
CA GLN A 75 -1.89 7.80 2.68
C GLN A 75 -3.33 7.33 2.50
N VAL A 76 -3.98 7.63 1.37
CA VAL A 76 -5.39 7.28 1.12
C VAL A 76 -5.53 6.00 0.30
N HIS A 77 -4.67 5.84 -0.71
CA HIS A 77 -4.67 4.71 -1.62
C HIS A 77 -3.25 4.21 -1.83
N CYS A 78 -3.01 2.95 -1.50
CA CYS A 78 -1.74 2.29 -1.72
C CYS A 78 -1.91 1.13 -2.69
N ARG A 79 -1.17 1.18 -3.81
CA ARG A 79 -1.04 0.06 -4.75
C ARG A 79 0.40 -0.42 -4.78
N ARG A 80 0.61 -1.71 -4.54
CA ARG A 80 1.92 -2.37 -4.61
C ARG A 80 1.82 -3.63 -5.46
N ARG A 81 2.82 -3.83 -6.31
CA ARG A 81 3.01 -5.06 -7.08
C ARG A 81 4.21 -5.79 -6.50
N ILE A 82 4.06 -7.09 -6.24
CA ILE A 82 5.11 -7.95 -5.70
C ILE A 82 5.19 -9.22 -6.55
N LEU A 83 6.40 -9.63 -6.89
CA LEU A 83 6.71 -10.87 -7.58
C LEU A 83 7.35 -11.86 -6.59
N LEU A 84 6.74 -13.03 -6.39
CA LEU A 84 7.26 -14.05 -5.50
C LEU A 84 7.42 -15.40 -6.21
N CYS A 85 8.58 -16.05 -6.03
CA CYS A 85 8.72 -17.45 -6.41
C CYS A 85 7.79 -18.33 -5.56
N ALA A 86 7.41 -19.51 -6.07
CA ALA A 86 6.45 -20.38 -5.39
C ALA A 86 6.77 -20.65 -3.89
N PRO A 87 8.03 -20.94 -3.48
CA PRO A 87 8.35 -21.08 -2.06
C PRO A 87 8.14 -19.81 -1.22
N CYS A 88 8.50 -18.64 -1.76
CA CYS A 88 8.32 -17.36 -1.05
C CYS A 88 6.85 -16.97 -0.94
N PHE A 89 6.05 -17.31 -1.95
CA PHE A 89 4.60 -17.11 -1.94
C PHE A 89 3.91 -17.90 -0.82
N GLN A 90 4.27 -19.17 -0.62
CA GLN A 90 3.67 -20.01 0.43
C GLN A 90 3.87 -19.42 1.83
N ILE A 91 5.05 -18.85 2.11
CA ILE A 91 5.31 -18.20 3.40
C ILE A 91 4.56 -16.86 3.47
N TRP A 92 4.53 -16.11 2.37
CA TRP A 92 3.90 -14.79 2.34
C TRP A 92 2.39 -14.85 2.53
N ILE A 93 1.70 -15.84 1.95
CA ILE A 93 0.23 -15.91 2.09
C ILE A 93 -0.22 -16.22 3.53
N GLU A 94 0.62 -16.87 4.32
CA GLU A 94 0.37 -17.12 5.74
C GLU A 94 0.64 -15.88 6.60
N ASN A 95 1.64 -15.08 6.23
CA ASN A 95 2.02 -13.86 6.95
C ASN A 95 2.42 -12.73 5.98
N PRO A 96 1.43 -12.05 5.35
CA PRO A 96 1.69 -11.08 4.28
C PRO A 96 2.32 -9.77 4.77
N ALA A 97 2.12 -9.45 6.05
CA ALA A 97 2.70 -8.26 6.70
C ALA A 97 4.05 -8.54 7.39
N GLY A 98 4.47 -9.81 7.50
CA GLY A 98 5.74 -10.19 8.12
C GLY A 98 5.83 -9.95 9.63
N GLY A 99 4.70 -9.96 10.35
CA GLY A 99 4.70 -9.77 11.81
C GLY A 99 5.43 -10.90 12.55
N GLU A 100 6.16 -10.55 13.61
CA GLU A 100 6.87 -11.48 14.52
C GLU A 100 5.90 -12.40 15.30
#